data_AF-A0A2H9QW29-F1
#
_entry.id   AF-A0A2H9QW29-F1
#
_cell.length_a   1.000
_cell.length_b   1.000
_cell.length_c   1.000
_cell.angle_alpha   90.00
_cell.angle_beta   90.00
_cell.angle_gamma   90.00
#
_symmetry.space_group_name_H-M   'P 1'
#
loop_
_entity.id
_entity.type
_entity.pdbx_description
1 polymer ?
#
loop_
_entity_poly.entity_id
_entity_poly.type
_entity_poly.pdbx_seq_one_letter_code
_entity_poly.pdbx_strand_id
1 'polypeptide(L)'
;MIISFDLDGTLVDYSYADSVWCEGVPKIYASEKKISFDEAKKYVMDEYMKVGERKIEWYNINYWFSYFGLKTEWDFLLKKYENRINVYPEVRNV
;
A
#
# COMPACT_ATOMS: atom_id res chain seq x y z
N MET A 1 -21.58 24.32 3.79
CA MET A 1 -21.33 23.03 4.48
C MET A 1 -20.32 22.27 3.66
N ILE A 2 -19.27 21.73 4.28
CA ILE A 2 -18.26 20.90 3.60
C ILE A 2 -18.36 19.50 4.22
N ILE A 3 -18.41 18.48 3.37
CA ILE A 3 -18.38 17.06 3.75
C ILE A 3 -17.09 16.47 3.18
N SER A 4 -16.34 15.73 4.00
CA SER A 4 -15.09 15.07 3.62
C SER A 4 -15.22 13.57 3.87
N PHE A 5 -14.67 12.76 2.97
CA PHE A 5 -14.73 11.30 3.02
C PHE A 5 -13.32 10.73 3.11
N ASP A 6 -13.19 9.63 3.85
CA ASP A 6 -12.05 8.74 3.72
C ASP A 6 -12.16 7.92 2.41
N LEU A 7 -11.07 7.32 1.95
CA LEU A 7 -11.03 6.58 0.68
C LEU A 7 -11.27 5.08 0.88
N ASP A 8 -10.31 4.39 1.51
CA ASP A 8 -10.28 2.93 1.61
C ASP A 8 -11.25 2.43 2.69
N GLY A 9 -12.15 1.51 2.33
CA GLY A 9 -13.24 1.04 3.19
C GLY A 9 -14.42 2.01 3.29
N THR A 10 -14.33 3.18 2.66
CA THR A 10 -15.42 4.19 2.62
C THR A 10 -15.94 4.40 1.21
N LEU A 11 -15.10 4.83 0.26
CA LEU A 11 -15.48 5.03 -1.14
C LEU A 11 -15.11 3.83 -2.01
N VAL A 12 -14.02 3.13 -1.66
CA VAL A 12 -13.53 1.94 -2.36
C VAL A 12 -13.33 0.81 -1.35
N ASP A 13 -13.32 -0.44 -1.80
CA ASP A 13 -12.92 -1.56 -0.93
C ASP A 13 -11.39 -1.58 -0.69
N TYR A 14 -10.92 -2.47 0.19
CA TYR A 14 -9.50 -2.56 0.56
C TYR A 14 -8.61 -3.25 -0.49
N SER A 15 -9.16 -3.76 -1.60
CA SER A 15 -8.42 -4.61 -2.55
C SER A 15 -7.19 -3.90 -3.13
N TYR A 16 -7.32 -2.61 -3.41
CA TYR A 16 -6.22 -1.80 -3.93
C TYR A 16 -5.13 -1.60 -2.88
N ALA A 17 -5.50 -1.11 -1.69
CA ALA A 17 -4.59 -0.92 -0.58
C ALA A 17 -3.84 -2.22 -0.21
N ASP A 18 -4.56 -3.35 -0.10
CA ASP A 18 -3.98 -4.66 0.18
C ASP A 18 -2.99 -5.08 -0.91
N SER A 19 -3.34 -4.87 -2.19
CA SER A 19 -2.46 -5.21 -3.31
C SER A 19 -1.16 -4.41 -3.28
N VAL A 20 -1.20 -3.13 -2.90
CA VAL A 20 -0.02 -2.27 -2.79
C VAL A 20 0.82 -2.65 -1.56
N TRP A 21 0.22 -2.65 -0.38
CA TRP A 21 0.93 -2.72 0.90
C TRP A 21 1.27 -4.15 1.32
N CYS A 22 0.37 -5.11 1.13
CA CYS A 22 0.52 -6.49 1.60
C CYS A 22 1.16 -7.43 0.56
N GLU A 23 1.17 -7.03 -0.72
CA GLU A 23 1.78 -7.80 -1.80
C GLU A 23 2.83 -7.03 -2.58
N GLY A 24 2.52 -5.82 -3.04
CA GLY A 24 3.35 -5.03 -3.95
C GLY A 24 4.71 -4.70 -3.37
N VAL A 25 4.73 -3.98 -2.25
CA VAL A 25 5.97 -3.60 -1.57
C VAL A 25 6.78 -4.83 -1.15
N PRO A 26 6.20 -5.86 -0.51
CA PRO A 26 6.92 -7.10 -0.20
C PRO A 26 7.50 -7.82 -1.42
N LYS A 27 6.79 -7.89 -2.56
CA LYS A 27 7.30 -8.52 -3.80
C LYS A 27 8.52 -7.79 -4.35
N ILE A 28 8.50 -6.45 -4.36
CA ILE A 28 9.66 -5.65 -4.78
C ILE A 28 10.82 -5.89 -3.82
N TYR A 29 10.58 -5.83 -2.51
CA TYR A 29 11.61 -6.08 -1.50
C TYR A 29 12.24 -7.47 -1.66
N ALA A 30 11.43 -8.52 -1.82
CA ALA A 30 11.89 -9.90 -2.05
C ALA A 30 12.83 -9.99 -3.26
N SER A 31 12.41 -9.40 -4.39
CA SER A 31 13.17 -9.41 -5.63
C SER A 31 14.50 -8.67 -5.51
N GLU A 32 14.52 -7.49 -4.88
CA GLU A 32 15.73 -6.68 -4.77
C GLU A 32 16.73 -7.25 -3.74
N LYS A 33 16.23 -7.86 -2.66
CA LYS A 33 17.08 -8.49 -1.62
C LYS A 33 17.40 -9.96 -1.89
N LYS A 34 16.80 -10.57 -2.92
CA LYS A 34 16.97 -11.98 -3.31
C LYS A 34 16.60 -12.96 -2.18
N ILE A 35 15.50 -12.69 -1.51
CA ILE A 35 14.92 -13.55 -0.45
C ILE A 35 13.54 -14.07 -0.89
N SER A 36 12.98 -15.03 -0.14
CA SER A 36 11.63 -15.51 -0.44
C SER A 36 10.57 -14.44 -0.20
N PHE A 37 9.42 -14.56 -0.87
CA PHE A 37 8.30 -13.64 -0.65
C PHE A 37 7.79 -13.69 0.78
N ASP A 38 7.73 -14.88 1.40
CA ASP A 38 7.22 -15.03 2.77
C ASP A 38 8.14 -14.34 3.79
N GLU A 39 9.46 -14.49 3.64
CA GLU A 39 10.44 -13.77 4.46
C GLU A 39 10.34 -12.25 4.28
N ALA A 40 10.23 -11.79 3.03
CA ALA A 40 10.08 -10.37 2.72
C ALA A 40 8.79 -9.79 3.28
N LYS A 41 7.66 -10.49 3.11
CA LYS A 41 6.35 -10.08 3.62
C LYS A 41 6.37 -9.99 5.13
N LYS A 42 6.91 -11.00 5.81
CA LYS A 42 7.07 -10.94 7.26
C LYS A 42 7.88 -9.72 7.69
N TYR A 43 9.06 -9.51 7.09
CA TYR A 43 9.93 -8.39 7.44
C TYR A 43 9.25 -7.03 7.20
N VAL A 44 8.67 -6.82 6.02
CA VAL A 44 8.01 -5.55 5.66
C VAL A 44 6.85 -5.24 6.60
N MET A 45 6.00 -6.23 6.91
CA MET A 45 4.89 -6.05 7.85
C MET A 45 5.37 -5.77 9.27
N ASP A 46 6.44 -6.44 9.71
CA ASP A 46 7.06 -6.19 11.02
C ASP A 46 7.62 -4.74 11.09
N GLU A 47 8.20 -4.21 10.01
CA GLU A 47 8.66 -2.81 9.94
C GLU A 47 7.50 -1.81 9.90
N TYR A 48 6.41 -2.09 9.18
CA TYR A 48 5.19 -1.29 9.23
C TYR A 48 4.74 -1.14 10.67
N MET A 49 4.52 -2.26 11.36
CA MET A 49 4.05 -2.30 12.75
C MET A 49 4.92 -1.49 13.73
N LYS A 50 6.24 -1.43 13.52
CA LYS A 50 7.13 -0.61 14.35
C LYS A 50 6.88 0.89 14.22
N VAL A 51 6.54 1.36 13.02
CA VAL A 51 6.17 2.77 12.79
C VAL A 51 4.78 3.06 13.36
N GLY A 52 3.82 2.16 13.14
CA GLY A 52 2.46 2.25 13.67
C GLY A 52 1.54 3.22 12.92
N GLU A 53 0.26 2.86 12.81
CA GLU A 53 -0.79 3.60 12.07
C GLU A 53 -1.04 5.05 12.53
N ARG A 54 -0.50 5.44 13.68
CA ARG A 54 -0.62 6.80 14.24
C ARG A 54 0.43 7.77 13.68
N LYS A 55 1.34 7.29 12.83
CA LYS A 55 2.41 8.06 12.21
C LYS A 55 2.10 8.31 10.75
N ILE A 56 2.37 9.53 10.27
CA ILE A 56 2.09 9.88 8.86
C ILE A 56 2.93 9.06 7.89
N GLU A 57 4.12 8.66 8.33
CA GLU A 57 5.04 7.77 7.63
C GLU A 57 4.39 6.42 7.28
N TRP A 58 3.46 5.93 8.11
CA TRP A 58 2.74 4.69 7.84
C TRP A 58 2.01 4.72 6.49
N TYR A 59 1.40 5.87 6.15
CA TYR A 59 0.60 6.04 4.93
C TYR A 59 1.41 6.56 3.74
N ASN A 60 2.72 6.81 3.91
CA ASN A 60 3.55 7.43 2.89
C ASN A 60 4.36 6.38 2.13
N ILE A 61 3.95 6.08 0.90
CA ILE A 61 4.63 5.07 0.08
C ILE A 61 6.09 5.46 -0.24
N ASN A 62 6.35 6.75 -0.46
CA ASN A 62 7.70 7.23 -0.75
C ASN A 62 8.63 7.09 0.47
N TYR A 63 8.09 7.27 1.69
CA TYR A 63 8.81 6.98 2.93
C TYR A 63 9.25 5.52 2.96
N TRP A 64 8.35 4.58 2.70
CA TRP A 64 8.66 3.15 2.76
C TRP A 64 9.67 2.70 1.70
N PHE A 65 9.55 3.22 0.48
CA PHE A 65 10.52 2.94 -0.58
C PHE A 65 11.92 3.44 -0.20
N SER A 66 12.01 4.64 0.39
CA SER A 66 13.26 5.18 0.91
C SER A 66 13.80 4.35 2.08
N TYR A 67 12.93 3.99 3.03
CA TYR A 67 13.28 3.23 4.23
C TYR A 67 13.88 1.85 3.90
N PHE A 68 13.29 1.14 2.94
CA PHE A 68 13.77 -0.17 2.49
C PHE A 68 14.92 -0.10 1.46
N GLY A 69 15.20 1.11 0.95
CA GLY A 69 16.17 1.34 -0.12
C GLY A 69 15.76 0.64 -1.42
N LEU A 70 14.47 0.70 -1.77
CA LEU A 70 13.93 0.14 -3.01
C LEU A 70 14.31 1.04 -4.19
N LYS A 71 14.76 0.44 -5.29
CA LYS A 71 15.16 1.17 -6.50
C LYS A 71 14.02 1.31 -7.51
N THR A 72 13.01 0.47 -7.40
CA THR A 72 11.80 0.56 -8.21
C THR A 72 11.07 1.86 -7.89
N GLU A 73 10.57 2.57 -8.89
CA GLU A 73 9.74 3.76 -8.66
C GLU A 73 8.39 3.37 -8.05
N TRP A 74 7.98 4.06 -6.98
CA TRP A 74 6.75 3.73 -6.27
C TRP A 74 5.49 4.04 -7.09
N ASP A 75 5.53 5.00 -8.00
CA ASP A 75 4.39 5.37 -8.85
C ASP A 75 4.05 4.24 -9.84
N PHE A 76 5.06 3.51 -10.32
CA PHE A 76 4.87 2.32 -11.14
C PHE A 76 4.10 1.24 -10.38
N LEU A 77 4.39 1.05 -9.08
CA LEU A 77 3.67 0.09 -8.25
C LEU A 77 2.19 0.45 -8.12
N LEU A 78 1.89 1.73 -7.88
CA LEU A 78 0.51 2.22 -7.77
C LEU A 78 -0.26 2.00 -9.08
N LYS A 79 0.33 2.41 -10.21
CA LYS A 79 -0.27 2.20 -11.55
C LYS A 79 -0.51 0.73 -11.86
N LYS A 80 0.43 -0.16 -11.47
CA LYS A 80 0.32 -1.60 -11.70
C LYS A 80 -0.94 -2.21 -11.07
N TYR A 81 -1.40 -1.68 -9.94
CA TYR A 81 -2.57 -2.19 -9.24
C TYR A 81 -3.82 -1.33 -9.40
N GLU A 82 -3.81 -0.28 -10.22
CA GLU A 82 -4.96 0.63 -10.42
C GLU A 82 -6.25 -0.13 -10.81
N ASN A 83 -6.12 -1.22 -11.57
CA ASN A 83 -7.24 -2.09 -11.95
C ASN A 83 -7.88 -2.87 -10.78
N ARG A 84 -7.32 -2.78 -9.58
CA ARG A 84 -7.87 -3.34 -8.33
C ARG A 84 -8.68 -2.32 -7.54
N ILE A 85 -8.81 -1.09 -8.01
CA ILE A 85 -9.66 -0.07 -7.40
C ILE A 85 -11.13 -0.43 -7.66
N ASN A 86 -11.83 -0.86 -6.61
CA ASN A 86 -13.23 -1.25 -6.67
C ASN A 86 -14.07 -0.25 -5.88
N VAL A 87 -14.82 0.58 -6.59
CA VAL A 87 -15.74 1.57 -6.00
C VAL A 87 -17.01 0.87 -5.51
N TYR A 88 -17.45 1.16 -4.28
CA TYR A 88 -18.71 0.62 -3.76
C TYR A 88 -19.91 1.07 -4.62
N PRO A 89 -20.91 0.20 -4.86
CA PRO A 89 -22.07 0.54 -5.69
C PRO A 89 -22.79 1.82 -5.24
N GLU A 90 -22.86 2.06 -3.93
CA GLU A 90 -23.55 3.17 -3.29
C GLU A 90 -22.89 4.53 -3.61
N VAL A 91 -21.58 4.55 -3.87
CA VAL A 91 -20.80 5.76 -4.15
C VAL A 91 -21.15 6.36 -5.51
N ARG A 92 -21.67 5.57 -6.44
CA ARG A 92 -22.06 6.08 -7.78
C ARG A 92 -23.37 6.86 -7.78
N ASN A 93 -24.13 6.77 -6.69
CA ASN A 93 -25.48 7.33 -6.59
C ASN A 93 -25.57 8.54 -5.64
N VAL A 94 -24.42 9.10 -5.23
CA VAL A 94 -24.31 10.31 -4.39
C VAL A 94 -23.93 11.54 -5.18
#